data_AF-A0A6A7ZKX0-F1
#
_entry.id   AF-A0A6A7ZKX0-F1
#
_cell.length_a   1.000
_cell.length_b   1.000
_cell.length_c   1.000
_cell.angle_alpha   90.00
_cell.angle_beta   90.00
_cell.angle_gamma   90.00
#
_symmetry.space_group_name_H-M   'P 1'
#
loop_
_entity.id
_entity.type
_entity.pdbx_description
1 polymer ?
#
loop_
_entity_poly.entity_id
_entity_poly.type
_entity_poly.pdbx_seq_one_letter_code
_entity_poly.pdbx_strand_id
1 'polypeptide(L)'
;MHEFTHLNGRLFVDFVGKTETLWDDIRKLEKILKLDCAETEDLNVRNPSRSELKYIEHYSPEVIEIVNGLYSDDFRYFGYTPLEPSAFHARA
;
A
#
# COMPACT_ATOMS: atom_id res chain seq x y z
N MET A 1 -4.08 13.86 5.67
CA MET A 1 -2.94 12.93 5.86
C MET A 1 -2.14 13.34 7.10
N HIS A 2 -2.80 13.57 8.25
CA HIS A 2 -2.15 14.09 9.47
C HIS A 2 -2.46 13.24 10.71
N GLU A 3 -3.57 12.51 10.74
CA GLU A 3 -4.04 11.79 11.93
C GLU A 3 -3.17 10.59 12.33
N PHE A 4 -2.56 9.91 11.37
CA PHE A 4 -1.74 8.71 11.62
C PHE A 4 -0.24 8.98 11.74
N THR A 5 0.21 10.19 11.39
CA THR A 5 1.61 10.61 11.51
C THR A 5 1.83 11.60 12.65
N HIS A 6 0.77 12.11 13.29
CA HIS A 6 0.85 13.09 14.37
C HIS A 6 0.02 12.66 15.60
N LEU A 7 0.62 12.78 16.79
CA LEU A 7 -0.06 12.58 18.07
C LEU A 7 -0.07 13.90 18.84
N ASN A 8 -1.26 14.37 19.25
CA ASN A 8 -1.43 15.66 19.97
C ASN A 8 -0.77 16.85 19.25
N GLY A 9 -0.87 16.89 17.92
CA GLY A 9 -0.29 17.94 17.09
C GLY A 9 1.24 17.86 16.92
N ARG A 10 1.90 16.81 17.42
CA ARG A 10 3.33 16.55 17.21
C ARG A 10 3.53 15.44 16.19
N LEU A 11 4.41 15.67 15.20
CA LEU A 11 4.85 14.64 14.25
C LEU A 11 5.53 13.50 15.03
N PHE A 12 5.08 12.26 14.81
CA PHE A 12 5.59 11.06 15.46
C PHE A 12 6.26 10.11 14.46
N VAL A 13 6.05 10.33 13.16
CA VAL A 13 6.59 9.52 12.07
C VAL A 13 7.08 10.44 10.95
N ASP A 14 8.38 10.40 10.65
CA ASP A 14 9.00 11.23 9.61
C ASP A 14 8.86 10.64 8.19
N PHE A 15 8.60 9.34 8.10
CA PHE A 15 8.49 8.63 6.82
C PHE A 15 7.61 7.37 6.94
N VAL A 16 6.75 7.15 5.94
CA VAL A 16 5.94 5.92 5.80
C VAL A 16 6.26 5.32 4.42
N GLY A 17 6.89 4.14 4.41
CA GLY A 17 7.21 3.40 3.18
C GLY A 17 6.24 2.27 2.89
N LYS A 18 6.32 1.69 1.70
CA LYS A 18 5.55 0.52 1.27
C LYS A 18 6.49 -0.63 0.92
N THR A 19 6.15 -1.85 1.31
CA THR A 19 6.91 -3.06 0.96
C THR A 19 7.02 -3.25 -0.56
N GLU A 20 5.97 -2.83 -1.25
CA GLU A 20 5.75 -2.77 -2.68
C GLU A 20 6.76 -1.92 -3.43
N THR A 21 7.31 -0.91 -2.76
CA THR A 21 8.26 0.07 -3.31
C THR A 21 9.48 0.22 -2.41
N LEU A 22 9.86 -0.85 -1.70
CA LEU A 22 10.86 -0.82 -0.64
C LEU A 22 12.15 -0.10 -1.07
N TRP A 23 12.75 -0.49 -2.19
CA TRP A 23 14.02 0.12 -2.65
C TRP A 23 13.87 1.56 -3.11
N ASP A 24 12.73 1.93 -3.70
CA ASP A 24 12.47 3.32 -4.06
C ASP A 24 12.28 4.20 -2.82
N ASP A 25 11.71 3.64 -1.76
CA ASP A 25 11.54 4.30 -0.48
C ASP A 25 12.87 4.40 0.29
N ILE A 26 13.71 3.36 0.28
CA ILE A 26 15.07 3.40 0.81
C ILE A 26 15.91 4.48 0.10
N ARG A 27 15.85 4.59 -1.23
CA ARG A 27 16.56 5.64 -1.99
C ARG A 27 16.11 7.06 -1.63
N LYS A 28 14.85 7.24 -1.21
CA LYS A 28 14.39 8.53 -0.65
C LYS A 28 15.02 8.78 0.72
N LEU A 29 15.03 7.75 1.57
CA LEU A 29 15.61 7.82 2.92
C LEU A 29 17.12 8.08 2.89
N GLU A 30 17.88 7.49 1.98
CA GLU A 30 19.32 7.78 1.78
C GLU A 30 19.56 9.29 1.60
N LYS A 31 18.74 9.94 0.77
CA LYS A 31 18.83 11.39 0.52
C LYS A 31 18.44 12.23 1.73
N ILE A 32 17.39 11.82 2.45
CA ILE A 32 16.89 12.54 3.63
C ILE A 32 17.89 12.44 4.79
N LEU A 33 18.40 11.24 5.03
CA LEU A 33 19.26 10.91 6.17
C LEU A 33 20.75 11.13 5.86
N LYS A 34 21.11 11.30 4.59
CA LYS A 34 22.50 11.41 4.10
C LYS A 34 23.32 10.18 4.50
N LEU A 35 22.74 9.01 4.26
CA LEU A 35 23.34 7.70 4.52
C LEU A 35 23.34 6.89 3.23
N ASP A 36 24.31 6.01 3.10
CA ASP A 36 24.35 5.01 2.03
C ASP A 36 23.81 3.69 2.59
N CYS A 37 22.79 3.13 1.92
CA CYS A 37 22.22 1.84 2.27
C CYS A 37 22.76 0.77 1.31
N ALA A 38 23.12 -0.40 1.86
CA ALA A 38 23.47 -1.54 1.03
C ALA A 38 22.20 -2.10 0.37
N GLU A 39 22.18 -2.13 -0.97
CA GLU A 39 21.10 -2.80 -1.71
C GLU A 39 21.20 -4.32 -1.51
N THR A 40 20.09 -4.95 -1.17
CA THR A 40 19.96 -6.41 -1.05
C THR A 40 18.96 -6.91 -2.09
N GLU A 41 18.95 -8.21 -2.34
CA GLU A 41 18.06 -8.80 -3.33
C GLU A 41 16.60 -8.48 -3.02
N ASP A 42 15.86 -7.95 -4.01
CA ASP A 42 14.42 -7.80 -3.91
C ASP A 42 13.76 -9.17 -4.01
N LEU A 43 13.28 -9.67 -2.87
CA LEU A 43 12.57 -10.95 -2.80
C LEU A 43 11.14 -10.88 -3.34
N ASN A 44 10.65 -9.68 -3.68
CA ASN A 44 9.35 -9.56 -4.33
C ASN A 44 9.44 -10.11 -5.76
N VAL A 45 8.79 -11.25 -5.98
CA VAL A 45 8.74 -11.93 -7.29
C VAL A 45 7.98 -11.10 -8.34
N ARG A 46 7.19 -10.10 -7.92
CA ARG A 46 6.43 -9.21 -8.81
C ARG A 46 6.40 -7.81 -8.24
N ASN A 47 6.35 -6.81 -9.12
CA ASN A 47 6.07 -5.44 -8.72
C ASN A 47 4.54 -5.26 -8.54
N PRO A 48 4.04 -5.06 -7.32
CA PRO A 48 2.61 -4.94 -7.03
C PRO A 48 1.98 -3.67 -7.63
N SER A 49 2.75 -2.63 -7.98
CA SER A 49 2.23 -1.47 -8.72
C SER A 49 1.81 -1.79 -10.16
N ARG A 50 2.19 -2.96 -10.69
CA ARG A 50 1.94 -3.39 -12.07
C ARG A 50 1.24 -4.75 -12.20
N SER A 51 0.96 -5.42 -11.09
CA SER A 51 0.35 -6.75 -11.11
C SER A 51 -1.06 -6.74 -10.56
N GLU A 52 -1.94 -7.48 -11.22
CA GLU A 52 -3.30 -7.71 -10.75
C GLU A 52 -3.27 -8.33 -9.34
N LEU A 53 -4.24 -7.96 -8.51
CA LEU A 53 -4.37 -8.49 -7.16
C LEU A 53 -4.55 -10.01 -7.20
N LYS A 54 -3.56 -10.75 -6.69
CA LYS A 54 -3.43 -12.20 -6.86
C LYS A 54 -4.69 -13.01 -6.53
N TYR A 55 -5.47 -12.59 -5.55
CA TYR A 55 -6.63 -13.34 -5.05
C TYR A 55 -7.97 -12.68 -5.37
N ILE A 56 -7.97 -11.60 -6.14
CA ILE A 56 -9.20 -10.84 -6.42
C ILE A 56 -10.22 -11.66 -7.20
N GLU A 57 -9.75 -12.61 -8.02
CA GLU A 57 -10.60 -13.54 -8.76
C GLU A 57 -11.44 -14.47 -7.86
N HIS A 58 -11.09 -14.59 -6.57
CA HIS A 58 -11.84 -15.39 -5.60
C HIS A 58 -12.87 -14.57 -4.82
N TYR A 59 -12.95 -13.26 -5.05
CA TYR A 59 -13.79 -12.37 -4.26
C TYR A 59 -15.12 -12.18 -4.99
N SER A 60 -16.22 -12.46 -4.28
CA SER A 60 -17.54 -12.05 -4.74
C SER A 60 -17.73 -10.55 -4.53
N PRO A 61 -18.70 -9.91 -5.21
CA PRO A 61 -19.03 -8.50 -4.98
C PRO A 61 -19.30 -8.19 -3.50
N GLU A 62 -19.97 -9.08 -2.78
CA GLU A 62 -20.26 -8.93 -1.34
C GLU A 62 -18.97 -8.95 -0.50
N VAL A 63 -18.00 -9.79 -0.85
CA VAL A 63 -16.69 -9.81 -0.18
C VAL A 63 -15.92 -8.52 -0.43
N ILE A 64 -15.99 -7.98 -1.66
CA ILE A 64 -15.37 -6.70 -2.00
C ILE A 64 -15.96 -5.56 -1.15
N GLU A 65 -17.28 -5.52 -1.00
CA GLU A 65 -17.96 -4.53 -0.14
C GLU A 65 -17.50 -4.63 1.32
N ILE A 66 -17.39 -5.85 1.86
CA ILE A 66 -16.89 -6.09 3.22
C ILE A 66 -15.45 -5.57 3.35
N VAL A 67 -14.57 -5.87 2.40
CA VAL A 67 -13.17 -5.43 2.42
C VAL A 67 -13.06 -3.92 2.34
N ASN A 68 -13.79 -3.29 1.41
CA ASN A 68 -13.81 -1.83 1.28
C ASN A 68 -14.34 -1.13 2.53
N GLY A 69 -15.37 -1.69 3.16
CA GLY A 69 -15.91 -1.15 4.41
C GLY A 69 -14.96 -1.35 5.59
N LEU A 70 -14.34 -2.53 5.71
CA LEU A 70 -13.45 -2.86 6.82
C LEU A 70 -12.15 -2.05 6.79
N TYR A 71 -11.59 -1.82 5.60
CA TYR A 71 -10.31 -1.14 5.40
C TYR A 71 -10.46 0.28 4.82
N SER A 72 -11.62 0.91 4.99
CA SER A 72 -11.90 2.24 4.40
C SER A 72 -10.90 3.29 4.86
N ASP A 73 -10.54 3.25 6.13
CA ASP A 73 -9.60 4.18 6.74
C ASP A 73 -8.18 3.91 6.26
N ASP A 74 -7.76 2.65 6.18
CA ASP A 74 -6.46 2.28 5.60
C ASP A 74 -6.33 2.74 4.15
N PHE A 75 -7.36 2.55 3.32
CA PHE A 75 -7.36 3.04 1.94
C PHE A 75 -7.20 4.55 1.88
N ARG A 76 -7.94 5.28 2.71
CA ARG A 76 -7.85 6.74 2.80
C ARG A 76 -6.49 7.22 3.29
N TYR A 77 -5.94 6.59 4.32
CA TYR A 77 -4.72 7.05 4.98
C TYR A 77 -3.45 6.64 4.24
N PHE A 78 -3.40 5.43 3.69
CA PHE A 78 -2.23 4.94 2.94
C PHE A 78 -2.32 5.16 1.43
N GLY A 79 -3.40 5.81 0.97
CA GLY A 79 -3.59 6.20 -0.44
C GLY A 79 -3.73 5.00 -1.37
N TYR A 80 -4.44 3.96 -0.92
CA TYR A 80 -4.84 2.84 -1.78
C TYR A 80 -6.20 3.13 -2.39
N THR A 81 -6.42 2.69 -3.63
CA THR A 81 -7.71 2.82 -4.31
C THR A 81 -8.64 1.69 -3.84
N PRO A 82 -9.85 1.99 -3.34
CA PRO A 82 -10.86 0.98 -3.07
C PRO A 82 -11.18 0.14 -4.32
N LEU A 83 -11.64 -1.09 -4.09
CA LEU A 83 -11.97 -2.00 -5.18
C LEU A 83 -13.38 -1.70 -5.71
N GLU A 84 -13.58 -1.70 -7.02
CA GLU A 84 -14.91 -1.53 -7.60
C GLU A 84 -15.67 -2.87 -7.60
N PRO A 85 -16.81 -3.01 -6.90
CA PRO A 85 -17.55 -4.28 -6.82
C PRO A 85 -18.02 -4.79 -8.20
N SER A 86 -18.31 -3.88 -9.13
CA SER A 86 -18.79 -4.19 -10.48
C SER A 86 -17.69 -4.47 -11.50
N ALA A 87 -16.42 -4.26 -11.16
CA ALA A 87 -15.32 -4.49 -12.11
C ALA A 87 -14.99 -5.97 -12.33
N PHE A 88 -15.61 -6.87 -11.56
CA PHE A 88 -15.25 -8.28 -11.52
C PHE A 88 -16.44 -9.14 -11.95
N HIS A 89 -16.62 -9.27 -13.26
CA HIS A 89 -17.48 -10.30 -13.82
C HIS A 89 -16.68 -11.58 -14.08
N ALA A 90 -17.20 -12.64 -13.45
CA ALA A 90 -16.84 -14.03 -13.59
C ALA A 90 -16.37 -14.41 -15.00
N ARG A 91 -15.20 -15.05 -15.08
CA ARG A 91 -15.01 -16.05 -16.13
C ARG A 91 -16.05 -17.14 -15.90
N ALA A 92 -17.12 -17.09 -16.68
CA ALA A 92 -18.03 -18.22 -16.88
C ALA A 92 -17.27 -19.41 -17.50
#